data_AF-A0A918YRV6-F1
#
_entry.id   AF-A0A918YRV6-F1
#
_cell.length_a   1.000
_cell.length_b   1.000
_cell.length_c   1.000
_cell.angle_alpha   90.00
_cell.angle_beta   90.00
_cell.angle_gamma   90.00
#
_symmetry.space_group_name_H-M   'P 1'
#
loop_
_entity.id
_entity.type
_entity.pdbx_description
1 polymer ?
#
loop_
_entity_poly.entity_id
_entity_poly.type
_entity_poly.pdbx_seq_one_letter_code
_entity_poly.pdbx_strand_id
1 'polypeptide(L)'
;MLGAWALAWDDGDGNADLFRPELLGDPATPVLVGHSADGLVAAGAVASRNDHVVGISNVFALEGGADRAWPVVLDAVHRLFPALPVVGYEHGADLDAAVHHGFEAVGPLRVWLHG
;
A
#
# COMPACT_ATOMS: atom_id res chain seq x y z
N MET A 1 -12.71 9.43 6.39
CA MET A 1 -11.55 10.27 6.81
C MET A 1 -10.31 9.39 6.85
N LEU A 2 -9.12 9.92 6.56
CA LEU A 2 -7.90 9.10 6.46
C LEU A 2 -7.48 8.45 7.79
N GLY A 3 -7.94 8.94 8.95
CA GLY A 3 -7.77 8.22 10.21
C GLY A 3 -8.41 6.82 10.23
N ALA A 4 -9.52 6.62 9.52
CA ALA A 4 -10.13 5.29 9.37
C ALA A 4 -9.28 4.35 8.50
N TRP A 5 -8.48 4.91 7.59
CA TRP A 5 -7.52 4.14 6.80
C TRP A 5 -6.36 3.65 7.68
N ALA A 6 -5.82 4.51 8.54
CA ALA A 6 -4.75 4.13 9.47
C ALA A 6 -5.21 3.04 10.44
N LEU A 7 -6.44 3.12 10.96
CA LEU A 7 -7.03 2.08 11.80
C LEU A 7 -7.25 0.76 11.06
N ALA A 8 -7.67 0.81 9.80
CA ALA A 8 -7.85 -0.40 9.00
C ALA A 8 -6.51 -1.04 8.60
N TRP A 9 -5.49 -0.23 8.32
CA TRP A 9 -4.13 -0.72 8.06
C TRP A 9 -3.50 -1.36 9.30
N ASP A 10 -3.76 -0.80 10.48
CA ASP A 10 -3.22 -1.26 11.76
C ASP A 10 -3.74 -2.65 12.16
N ASP A 11 -4.96 -3.01 11.76
CA ASP A 11 -5.64 -4.27 12.13
C ASP A 11 -5.60 -4.61 13.64
N GLY A 12 -5.49 -3.58 14.48
CA GLY A 12 -5.44 -3.72 15.94
C GLY A 12 -4.05 -3.92 16.55
N ASP A 13 -2.97 -3.81 15.76
CA ASP A 13 -1.59 -3.95 16.24
C ASP A 13 -1.10 -2.75 17.08
N GLY A 14 -1.88 -1.67 17.18
CA GLY A 14 -1.59 -0.51 18.03
C GLY A 14 -0.57 0.47 17.43
N ASN A 15 -0.36 0.38 16.12
CA ASN A 15 0.54 1.19 15.29
C ASN A 15 -0.20 2.26 14.46
N ALA A 16 -1.52 2.40 14.59
CA ALA A 16 -2.29 3.42 13.85
C ALA A 16 -1.72 4.84 14.02
N ASP A 17 -1.16 5.15 15.19
CA ASP A 17 -0.57 6.46 15.51
C ASP A 17 0.74 6.76 14.75
N LEU A 18 1.34 5.77 14.08
CA LEU A 18 2.45 5.99 13.13
C LEU A 18 2.00 6.92 11.99
N PHE A 19 0.73 6.82 11.59
CA PHE A 19 0.12 7.65 10.56
C PHE A 19 -0.55 8.88 11.17
N ARG A 20 0.27 9.80 11.66
CA ARG A 20 -0.20 11.06 12.22
C ARG A 20 -1.09 11.83 11.23
N PRO A 21 -2.09 12.59 11.70
CA PRO A 21 -2.98 13.36 10.82
C PRO A 21 -2.24 14.27 9.84
N GLU A 22 -1.10 14.85 10.23
CA GLU A 22 -0.30 15.72 9.37
C GLU A 22 0.33 14.96 8.20
N LEU A 23 0.75 13.71 8.42
CA LEU A 23 1.28 12.84 7.36
C LEU A 23 0.17 12.44 6.40
N LEU A 24 -0.99 12.05 6.94
CA LEU A 24 -2.15 11.68 6.13
C LEU A 24 -2.71 12.86 5.34
N GLY A 25 -2.56 14.08 5.84
CA GLY A 25 -2.96 15.31 5.16
C GLY A 25 -1.93 15.84 4.16
N ASP A 26 -0.72 15.28 4.09
CA ASP A 26 0.34 15.76 3.23
C ASP A 26 0.08 15.38 1.75
N PRO A 27 -0.09 16.35 0.83
CA PRO A 27 -0.27 16.07 -0.59
C PRO A 27 0.90 15.31 -1.23
N ALA A 28 2.09 15.35 -0.63
CA ALA A 28 3.26 14.60 -1.09
C ALA A 28 3.21 13.11 -0.70
N THR A 29 2.27 12.71 0.15
CA THR A 29 2.05 11.31 0.56
C THR A 29 0.66 10.82 0.11
N PRO A 30 0.46 10.54 -1.19
CA PRO A 30 -0.80 9.98 -1.68
C PRO A 30 -1.19 8.68 -0.97
N VAL A 31 -2.34 8.69 -0.29
CA VAL A 31 -2.95 7.50 0.33
C VAL A 31 -4.05 6.98 -0.57
N LEU A 32 -3.95 5.71 -0.95
CA LEU A 32 -4.96 4.98 -1.72
C LEU A 32 -5.92 4.30 -0.76
N VAL A 33 -7.21 4.58 -0.93
CA VAL A 33 -8.29 4.04 -0.08
C VAL A 33 -9.24 3.21 -0.93
N GLY A 34 -9.25 1.90 -0.70
CA GLY A 34 -10.22 0.97 -1.25
C GLY A 34 -11.42 0.85 -0.32
N HIS A 35 -12.62 1.08 -0.86
CA HIS A 35 -13.85 0.98 -0.10
C HIS A 35 -14.60 -0.32 -0.43
N SER A 36 -15.22 -0.94 0.58
CA SER A 36 -16.22 -1.98 0.40
C SER A 36 -17.55 -1.40 -0.10
N ALA A 37 -18.49 -2.28 -0.47
CA ALA A 37 -19.80 -1.87 -1.00
C ALA A 37 -20.65 -1.03 -0.01
N ASP A 38 -20.42 -1.18 1.28
CA ASP A 38 -21.03 -0.40 2.36
C ASP A 38 -20.26 0.90 2.69
N GLY A 39 -19.18 1.20 1.97
CA GLY A 39 -18.42 2.44 2.08
C GLY A 39 -17.34 2.45 3.18
N LEU A 40 -17.14 1.33 3.88
CA LEU A 40 -16.05 1.20 4.85
C LEU A 40 -14.70 1.06 4.15
N VAL A 41 -13.61 1.38 4.86
CA VAL A 41 -12.26 1.13 4.33
C VAL A 41 -12.01 -0.37 4.39
N ALA A 42 -11.69 -0.96 3.24
CA ALA A 42 -11.49 -2.41 3.10
C ALA A 42 -10.09 -2.78 2.60
N ALA A 43 -9.41 -1.85 1.92
CA ALA A 43 -8.05 -2.03 1.42
C ALA A 43 -7.34 -0.69 1.30
N GLY A 44 -6.03 -0.72 1.15
CA GLY A 44 -5.27 0.50 0.92
C GLY A 44 -3.80 0.28 0.65
N ALA A 45 -3.14 1.38 0.31
CA ALA A 45 -1.70 1.49 0.17
C ALA A 45 -1.28 2.96 0.24
N VAL A 46 0.01 3.20 0.42
CA VAL A 46 0.64 4.51 0.23
C VAL A 46 1.39 4.48 -1.09
N ALA A 47 1.23 5.53 -1.88
CA ALA A 47 1.96 5.72 -3.13
C ALA A 47 2.95 6.87 -3.01
N SER A 48 4.15 6.66 -3.51
CA SER A 48 5.21 7.65 -3.66
C SER A 48 5.66 7.67 -5.12
N ARG A 49 5.86 8.85 -5.71
CA ARG A 49 6.20 8.97 -7.13
C ARG A 49 7.49 9.75 -7.33
N ASN A 50 8.29 9.30 -8.31
CA ASN A 50 9.29 10.13 -8.96
C ASN A 50 9.08 10.12 -10.49
N ASP A 51 10.06 10.59 -11.26
CA ASP A 51 9.97 10.68 -12.72
C ASP A 51 10.04 9.33 -13.44
N HIS A 52 10.38 8.25 -12.73
CA HIS A 52 10.67 6.93 -13.32
C HIS A 52 9.77 5.82 -12.81
N VAL A 53 9.31 5.88 -11.56
CA VAL A 53 8.55 4.81 -10.91
C VAL A 53 7.49 5.36 -9.96
N VAL A 54 6.52 4.50 -9.63
CA VAL A 54 5.65 4.67 -8.46
C VAL A 54 6.04 3.61 -7.43
N GLY A 55 6.57 4.05 -6.30
CA GLY A 55 6.81 3.21 -5.12
C GLY A 55 5.53 3.00 -4.33
N ILE A 56 5.21 1.75 -4.02
CA ILE A 56 4.05 1.37 -3.22
C ILE A 56 4.51 0.75 -1.91
N SER A 57 3.88 1.16 -0.82
CA SER A 57 4.10 0.64 0.53
C SER A 57 2.79 0.51 1.29
N ASN A 58 2.84 -0.17 2.45
CA ASN A 58 1.70 -0.28 3.37
C ASN A 58 0.45 -0.86 2.69
N VAL A 59 0.64 -1.85 1.84
CA VAL A 59 -0.42 -2.54 1.10
C VAL A 59 -1.19 -3.43 2.07
N PHE A 60 -2.51 -3.33 2.09
CA PHE A 60 -3.36 -4.19 2.92
C PHE A 60 -4.74 -4.37 2.32
N ALA A 61 -5.41 -5.44 2.74
CA ALA A 61 -6.86 -5.60 2.65
C ALA A 61 -7.35 -6.34 3.90
N LEU A 62 -8.46 -5.88 4.49
CA LEU A 62 -9.06 -6.49 5.69
C LEU A 62 -9.56 -7.92 5.44
N GLU A 63 -9.92 -8.24 4.20
CA GLU A 63 -10.33 -9.58 3.78
C GLU A 63 -9.47 -10.07 2.62
N GLY A 64 -8.89 -11.27 2.78
CA GLY A 64 -8.10 -11.94 1.74
C GLY A 64 -6.70 -11.38 1.49
N GLY A 65 -6.25 -10.41 2.30
CA GLY A 65 -4.85 -9.96 2.33
C GLY A 65 -4.34 -9.33 1.03
N ALA A 66 -3.02 -9.41 0.81
CA ALA A 66 -2.36 -8.76 -0.32
C ALA A 66 -2.94 -9.16 -1.70
N ASP A 67 -3.37 -10.41 -1.88
CA ASP A 67 -3.98 -10.91 -3.12
C ASP A 67 -5.27 -10.16 -3.49
N ARG A 68 -6.04 -9.74 -2.49
CA ARG A 68 -7.23 -8.89 -2.70
C ARG A 68 -6.88 -7.41 -2.82
N ALA A 69 -5.79 -6.96 -2.20
CA ALA A 69 -5.35 -5.57 -2.24
C ALA A 69 -4.79 -5.18 -3.62
N TRP A 70 -3.91 -6.01 -4.20
CA TRP A 70 -3.13 -5.65 -5.38
C TRP A 70 -3.95 -5.23 -6.60
N PRO A 71 -5.03 -5.92 -7.00
CA PRO A 71 -5.86 -5.48 -8.13
C PRO A 71 -6.41 -4.05 -7.96
N VAL A 72 -6.84 -3.71 -6.74
CA VAL A 72 -7.41 -2.38 -6.42
C VAL A 72 -6.31 -1.32 -6.43
N VAL A 73 -5.15 -1.62 -5.85
CA VAL A 73 -3.99 -0.72 -5.82
C VAL A 73 -3.47 -0.46 -7.23
N LEU A 74 -3.27 -1.50 -8.04
CA LEU A 74 -2.78 -1.37 -9.42
C LEU A 74 -3.72 -0.55 -10.29
N ASP A 75 -5.03 -0.78 -10.17
CA ASP A 75 -6.06 -0.01 -10.88
C ASP A 75 -6.06 1.48 -10.48
N ALA A 76 -5.91 1.77 -9.18
CA ALA A 76 -5.80 3.15 -8.70
C ALA A 76 -4.51 3.83 -9.17
N VAL A 77 -3.37 3.15 -9.09
CA VAL A 77 -2.06 3.64 -9.54
C VAL A 77 -2.06 3.90 -11.04
N HIS A 78 -2.64 3.00 -11.84
CA HIS A 78 -2.74 3.15 -13.28
C HIS A 78 -3.52 4.42 -13.67
N ARG A 79 -4.60 4.74 -12.94
CA ARG A 79 -5.37 5.98 -13.17
C ARG A 79 -4.61 7.24 -12.79
N LEU A 80 -3.88 7.23 -11.67
CA LEU A 80 -3.21 8.40 -11.13
C LEU A 80 -1.86 8.69 -11.80
N PHE A 81 -1.15 7.63 -12.19
CA PHE A 81 0.23 7.68 -12.68
C PHE A 81 0.38 6.80 -13.93
N PRO A 82 -0.27 7.18 -15.04
CA PRO A 82 -0.30 6.36 -16.24
C PRO A 82 1.12 6.13 -16.78
N ALA A 83 1.36 4.91 -17.25
CA ALA A 83 2.60 4.45 -17.90
C ALA A 83 3.88 4.41 -17.03
N LEU A 84 3.82 4.69 -15.72
CA LEU A 84 4.95 4.48 -14.83
C LEU A 84 4.95 3.05 -14.28
N PRO A 85 6.11 2.35 -14.26
CA PRO A 85 6.23 1.07 -13.58
C PRO A 85 6.02 1.22 -12.07
N VAL A 86 5.48 0.17 -11.47
CA VAL A 86 5.19 0.08 -10.03
C VAL A 86 6.29 -0.74 -9.37
N VAL A 87 6.81 -0.25 -8.25
CA VAL A 87 7.83 -0.94 -7.45
C VAL A 87 7.42 -0.97 -5.98
N GLY A 88 7.89 -1.97 -5.24
CA GLY A 88 7.62 -2.12 -3.82
C GLY A 88 8.52 -3.19 -3.21
N TYR A 89 8.36 -3.42 -1.91
CA TYR A 89 9.03 -4.51 -1.20
C TYR A 89 8.00 -5.28 -0.39
N GLU A 90 8.03 -6.60 -0.52
CA GLU A 90 7.16 -7.52 0.21
C GLU A 90 7.98 -8.73 0.67
N HIS A 91 7.41 -9.55 1.55
CA HIS A 91 8.03 -10.81 1.97
C HIS A 91 7.00 -11.92 2.18
N GLY A 92 7.43 -13.18 2.10
CA GLY A 92 6.57 -14.33 2.34
C GLY A 92 5.34 -14.34 1.43
N ALA A 93 4.17 -14.61 2.01
CA ALA A 93 2.91 -14.72 1.26
C ALA A 93 2.52 -13.43 0.53
N ASP A 94 2.89 -12.25 1.05
CA ASP A 94 2.58 -10.97 0.41
C ASP A 94 3.43 -10.76 -0.85
N LEU A 95 4.67 -11.26 -0.85
CA LEU A 95 5.52 -11.30 -2.05
C LEU A 95 4.95 -12.27 -3.09
N ASP A 96 4.50 -13.45 -2.67
CA ASP A 96 3.87 -14.43 -3.57
C ASP A 96 2.61 -13.83 -4.22
N ALA A 97 1.79 -13.08 -3.48
CA ALA A 97 0.64 -12.36 -4.00
C ALA A 97 1.02 -11.27 -5.00
N ALA A 98 2.05 -10.47 -4.70
CA ALA A 98 2.54 -9.46 -5.64
C ALA A 98 2.97 -10.11 -6.97
N VAL A 99 3.75 -11.20 -6.91
CA VAL A 99 4.19 -11.94 -8.10
C VAL A 99 3.01 -12.55 -8.85
N HIS A 100 2.01 -13.09 -8.14
CA HIS A 100 0.77 -13.58 -8.76
C HIS A 100 0.06 -12.52 -9.61
N HIS A 101 0.12 -11.26 -9.19
CA HIS A 101 -0.45 -10.12 -9.92
C HIS A 101 0.50 -9.46 -10.93
N GLY A 102 1.59 -10.13 -11.29
CA GLY A 102 2.45 -9.74 -12.41
C GLY A 102 3.67 -8.91 -12.04
N PHE A 103 3.99 -8.78 -10.74
CA PHE A 103 5.29 -8.26 -10.34
C PHE A 103 6.40 -9.27 -10.59
N GLU A 104 7.61 -8.78 -10.80
CA GLU A 104 8.83 -9.57 -10.87
C GLU A 104 9.70 -9.31 -9.62
N ALA A 105 10.19 -10.37 -8.99
CA ALA A 105 11.12 -10.24 -7.88
C ALA A 105 12.52 -9.87 -8.38
N VAL A 106 12.96 -8.63 -8.09
CA VAL A 106 14.22 -8.06 -8.60
C VAL A 106 15.45 -8.29 -7.69
N GLY A 107 15.24 -8.80 -6.47
CA GLY A 107 16.32 -9.12 -5.54
C GLY A 107 15.94 -8.91 -4.06
N PRO A 108 16.83 -9.32 -3.12
CA PRO A 108 16.55 -9.22 -1.69
C PRO A 108 16.71 -7.80 -1.15
N LEU A 109 15.86 -7.41 -0.19
CA LEU A 109 16.01 -6.20 0.62
C LEU A 109 16.85 -6.50 1.87
N ARG A 110 17.83 -5.64 2.18
CA ARG A 110 18.60 -5.70 3.43
C ARG A 110 18.25 -4.51 4.33
N VAL A 111 17.63 -4.80 5.47
CA VAL A 111 17.30 -3.80 6.50
C VAL A 111 18.41 -3.74 7.53
N TRP A 112 18.88 -2.54 7.85
CA TRP A 112 19.92 -2.30 8.85
C TRP A 112 19.26 -1.86 10.14
N LEU A 113 19.57 -2.56 11.23
CA LEU A 113 19.04 -2.25 12.56
C LEU A 113 20.15 -1.60 13.39
N HIS A 114 19.83 -0.50 14.05
CA HIS A 114 20.68 0.08 15.09
C HIS A 114 20.10 -0.31 16.44
N GLY A 115 20.94 -0.89 17.30
CA GLY A 115 20.59 -1.27 18.68
C GLY A 115 21.32 -0.40 19.68
#